data_AF-A0AA41N307-F1
#
_entry.id   AF-A0AA41N307-F1
#
_cell.length_a   1.000
_cell.length_b   1.000
_cell.length_c   1.000
_cell.angle_alpha   90.00
_cell.angle_beta   90.00
_cell.angle_gamma   90.00
#
_symmetry.space_group_name_H-M   'P 1'
#
loop_
_entity.id
_entity.type
_entity.pdbx_description
1 polymer ?
#
loop_
_entity_poly.entity_id
_entity_poly.type
_entity_poly.pdbx_seq_one_letter_code
_entity_poly.pdbx_strand_id
1 'polypeptide(L)'
;MSLLRSLRLCLDARTGGLPAGSLLLQLLQPWHTIHAGSWLSSSASRKDLLMKLRQKTGYSFVNCKKALETCGRDLKQAEIWLHKQAQKEGWSKASKLHGRKTKEGLIGLLQEGNTTVLVEVNCETDFVSRNLKFQQLVQQVALGTMLHCQSLKDQLATYSKGFLNSSELSGLPAGPDREGSLKDHLALAIGKLGENMILKRAAWVKVPSGFYVGSYVHGAMHSPSLHNLVLGKYGALVICETSEQKANLEDLGRRLGQHVVGMAPLSVGSLDDEPGGEAETKMLSQPYLLDPSITLGQYVQPHGVSVVDFVRFECGEVEEATEAE
;
A
#
# COMPACT_ATOMS: atom_id res chain seq x y z
N MET A 1 -11.92 -74.18 -2.64
CA MET A 1 -13.35 -74.58 -2.47
C MET A 1 -14.09 -73.85 -3.58
N SER A 2 -14.58 -74.53 -4.63
CA SER A 2 -15.96 -75.05 -4.77
C SER A 2 -17.01 -73.92 -4.75
N LEU A 3 -17.89 -73.72 -5.76
CA LEU A 3 -18.19 -74.44 -7.03
C LEU A 3 -18.37 -73.39 -8.17
N LEU A 4 -18.32 -73.63 -9.48
CA LEU A 4 -18.65 -74.74 -10.41
C LEU A 4 -20.13 -74.95 -10.75
N ARG A 5 -20.54 -74.54 -11.96
CA ARG A 5 -21.60 -75.09 -12.84
C ARG A 5 -21.39 -74.54 -14.28
N SER A 6 -22.11 -75.04 -15.29
CA SER A 6 -21.87 -74.77 -16.72
C SER A 6 -23.09 -75.14 -17.59
N LEU A 7 -22.99 -74.97 -18.92
CA LEU A 7 -23.94 -75.38 -19.99
C LEU A 7 -25.15 -74.42 -20.19
N ARG A 8 -25.78 -74.22 -21.38
CA ARG A 8 -25.65 -74.73 -22.78
C ARG A 8 -25.70 -73.54 -23.78
N LEU A 9 -25.36 -73.55 -25.10
CA LEU A 9 -24.97 -74.56 -26.12
C LEU A 9 -26.09 -75.25 -26.95
N CYS A 10 -26.49 -74.66 -28.10
CA CYS A 10 -27.06 -75.21 -29.37
C CYS A 10 -27.30 -74.03 -30.37
N LEU A 11 -27.08 -74.09 -31.71
CA LEU A 11 -27.76 -74.81 -32.82
C LEU A 11 -29.25 -74.39 -32.98
N ASP A 12 -29.84 -74.12 -34.16
CA ASP A 12 -29.49 -74.17 -35.61
C ASP A 12 -30.40 -73.13 -36.37
N ALA A 13 -30.46 -72.93 -37.71
CA ALA A 13 -29.55 -72.89 -38.88
C ALA A 13 -30.37 -73.10 -40.20
N ARG A 14 -29.74 -72.96 -41.39
CA ARG A 14 -30.30 -73.22 -42.76
C ARG A 14 -31.39 -72.23 -43.26
N THR A 15 -31.74 -72.03 -44.55
CA THR A 15 -31.14 -72.28 -45.90
C THR A 15 -31.93 -71.52 -46.99
N GLY A 16 -31.28 -71.12 -48.10
CA GLY A 16 -31.91 -70.78 -49.40
C GLY A 16 -32.42 -69.33 -49.57
N GLY A 17 -32.54 -68.78 -50.78
CA GLY A 17 -32.23 -69.29 -52.13
C GLY A 17 -32.27 -68.21 -53.23
N LEU A 18 -31.79 -68.54 -54.44
CA LEU A 18 -31.80 -67.72 -55.69
C LEU A 18 -33.07 -68.04 -56.53
N PRO A 19 -33.45 -67.31 -57.63
CA PRO A 19 -32.60 -66.44 -58.48
C PRO A 19 -33.22 -65.13 -59.06
N ALA A 20 -32.35 -64.34 -59.72
CA ALA A 20 -32.51 -63.49 -60.92
C ALA A 20 -33.80 -62.68 -61.23
N GLY A 21 -33.64 -61.38 -61.56
CA GLY A 21 -34.64 -60.62 -62.33
C GLY A 21 -34.43 -59.10 -62.49
N SER A 22 -34.05 -58.66 -63.70
CA SER A 22 -34.19 -57.30 -64.28
C SER A 22 -33.43 -56.08 -63.71
N LEU A 23 -33.12 -55.14 -64.62
CA LEU A 23 -32.84 -53.72 -64.37
C LEU A 23 -34.18 -53.02 -63.98
N LEU A 24 -34.25 -51.84 -63.35
CA LEU A 24 -33.63 -50.55 -63.71
C LEU A 24 -33.65 -49.56 -62.51
N LEU A 25 -33.19 -48.32 -62.73
CA LEU A 25 -33.13 -47.19 -61.77
C LEU A 25 -34.31 -47.11 -60.76
N GLN A 26 -34.01 -47.04 -59.45
CA GLN A 26 -34.23 -45.84 -58.61
C GLN A 26 -33.70 -45.96 -57.16
N LEU A 27 -33.40 -44.78 -56.60
CA LEU A 27 -32.88 -44.43 -55.26
C LEU A 27 -33.33 -45.32 -54.07
N LEU A 28 -32.38 -45.71 -53.20
CA LEU A 28 -32.63 -46.02 -51.78
C LEU A 28 -31.34 -46.11 -50.93
N GLN A 29 -31.54 -46.22 -49.60
CA GLN A 29 -30.57 -46.47 -48.52
C GLN A 29 -29.66 -45.30 -48.06
N PRO A 30 -29.22 -45.28 -46.79
CA PRO A 30 -30.06 -45.48 -45.59
C PRO A 30 -29.79 -44.43 -44.49
N TRP A 31 -30.45 -44.56 -43.34
CA TRP A 31 -30.04 -43.85 -42.12
C TRP A 31 -28.68 -44.36 -41.62
N HIS A 32 -27.83 -43.44 -41.14
CA HIS A 32 -27.16 -43.47 -39.80
C HIS A 32 -25.80 -42.75 -39.82
N THR A 33 -25.79 -41.46 -39.49
CA THR A 33 -24.64 -40.81 -38.85
C THR A 33 -25.00 -40.39 -37.43
N ILE A 34 -24.49 -41.14 -36.44
CA ILE A 34 -24.53 -40.70 -35.05
C ILE A 34 -23.52 -39.57 -34.91
N HIS A 35 -23.99 -38.33 -35.04
CA HIS A 35 -23.19 -37.15 -34.69
C HIS A 35 -23.00 -37.12 -33.18
N ALA A 36 -21.91 -37.74 -32.71
CA ALA A 36 -21.49 -37.67 -31.32
C ALA A 36 -21.33 -36.19 -30.92
N GLY A 37 -22.23 -35.73 -30.04
CA GLY A 37 -22.35 -34.32 -29.68
C GLY A 37 -21.19 -33.81 -28.83
N SER A 38 -20.03 -33.56 -29.43
CA SER A 38 -18.88 -32.94 -28.79
C SER A 38 -19.06 -31.43 -28.55
N TRP A 39 -20.25 -31.03 -28.06
CA TRP A 39 -20.51 -29.70 -27.50
C TRP A 39 -19.95 -29.61 -26.06
N LEU A 40 -18.66 -29.97 -25.90
CA LEU A 40 -17.86 -29.60 -24.74
C LEU A 40 -17.46 -28.12 -24.80
N SER A 41 -18.47 -27.25 -24.93
CA SER A 41 -18.33 -25.84 -24.60
C SER A 41 -18.00 -25.77 -23.11
N SER A 42 -16.75 -25.43 -22.79
CA SER A 42 -16.24 -25.41 -21.42
C SER A 42 -16.76 -24.20 -20.64
N SER A 43 -18.08 -24.13 -20.45
CA SER A 43 -18.71 -23.11 -19.62
C SER A 43 -18.22 -23.27 -18.19
N ALA A 44 -17.34 -22.36 -17.75
CA ALA A 44 -16.81 -22.38 -16.39
C ALA A 44 -17.96 -22.37 -15.38
N SER A 45 -17.91 -23.23 -14.37
CA SER A 45 -19.07 -23.37 -13.49
C SER A 45 -19.32 -22.08 -12.71
N ARG A 46 -20.56 -21.91 -12.24
CA ARG A 46 -20.95 -20.75 -11.41
C ARG A 46 -20.08 -20.60 -10.16
N LYS A 47 -19.53 -21.73 -9.66
CA LYS A 47 -18.57 -21.78 -8.55
C LYS A 47 -17.19 -21.30 -8.99
N ASP A 48 -16.71 -21.71 -10.16
CA ASP A 48 -15.36 -21.36 -10.64
C ASP A 48 -15.25 -19.89 -11.00
N LEU A 49 -16.28 -19.31 -11.62
CA LEU A 49 -16.34 -17.87 -11.90
C LEU A 49 -16.34 -17.05 -10.59
N LEU A 50 -17.11 -17.48 -9.58
CA LEU A 50 -17.14 -16.85 -8.26
C LEU A 50 -15.81 -16.97 -7.52
N MET A 51 -15.17 -18.13 -7.58
CA MET A 51 -13.84 -18.35 -7.00
C MET A 51 -12.77 -17.50 -7.70
N LYS A 52 -12.71 -17.49 -9.03
CA LYS A 52 -11.78 -16.66 -9.81
C LYS A 52 -11.94 -15.17 -9.49
N LEU A 53 -13.18 -14.67 -9.47
CA LEU A 53 -13.44 -13.26 -9.16
C LEU A 53 -13.04 -12.90 -7.71
N ARG A 54 -13.32 -13.78 -6.74
CA ARG A 54 -12.91 -13.58 -5.34
C ARG A 54 -11.39 -13.68 -5.15
N GLN A 55 -10.72 -14.62 -5.81
CA GLN A 55 -9.27 -14.78 -5.76
C GLN A 55 -8.56 -13.56 -6.38
N LYS A 56 -9.07 -13.02 -7.48
CA LYS A 56 -8.53 -11.82 -8.12
C LYS A 56 -8.73 -10.54 -7.29
N THR A 57 -9.93 -10.35 -6.72
CA THR A 57 -10.33 -9.05 -6.13
C THR A 57 -10.32 -8.99 -4.61
N GLY A 58 -10.35 -10.14 -3.91
CA GLY A 58 -10.37 -10.20 -2.45
C GLY A 58 -11.65 -9.69 -1.76
N TYR A 59 -12.74 -9.43 -2.50
CA TYR A 59 -14.04 -9.03 -1.93
C TYR A 59 -14.82 -10.20 -1.31
N SER A 60 -15.92 -9.91 -0.61
CA SER A 60 -16.77 -10.92 0.03
C SER A 60 -17.42 -11.84 -1.01
N PHE A 61 -17.69 -13.11 -0.65
CA PHE A 61 -18.44 -14.02 -1.53
C PHE A 61 -19.81 -13.46 -1.94
N VAL A 62 -20.47 -12.73 -1.04
CA VAL A 62 -21.78 -12.10 -1.29
C VAL A 62 -21.66 -11.00 -2.36
N ASN A 63 -20.68 -10.11 -2.23
CA ASN A 63 -20.47 -9.02 -3.20
C ASN A 63 -20.04 -9.60 -4.55
N CYS A 64 -19.10 -10.56 -4.59
CA CYS A 64 -18.67 -11.21 -5.85
C CYS A 64 -19.82 -11.97 -6.54
N LYS A 65 -20.70 -12.63 -5.77
CA LYS A 65 -21.90 -13.27 -6.31
C LYS A 65 -22.85 -12.24 -6.92
N LYS A 66 -23.20 -11.18 -6.17
CA LYS A 66 -24.08 -10.10 -6.62
C LYS A 66 -23.55 -9.41 -7.88
N ALA A 67 -22.24 -9.22 -7.98
CA ALA A 67 -21.58 -8.67 -9.17
C ALA A 67 -21.74 -9.57 -10.40
N LEU A 68 -21.46 -10.88 -10.26
CA LEU A 68 -21.64 -11.84 -11.36
C LEU A 68 -23.12 -11.99 -11.78
N GLU A 69 -24.06 -11.85 -10.84
CA GLU A 69 -25.49 -11.87 -11.14
C GLU A 69 -25.96 -10.57 -11.81
N THR A 70 -25.39 -9.41 -11.45
CA THR A 70 -25.71 -8.12 -12.07
C THR A 70 -25.08 -7.96 -13.47
N CYS A 71 -23.87 -8.50 -13.68
CA CYS A 71 -23.09 -8.32 -14.90
C CYS A 71 -23.16 -9.51 -15.88
N GLY A 72 -24.23 -10.29 -15.87
CA GLY A 72 -24.42 -11.40 -16.83
C GLY A 72 -23.36 -12.52 -16.74
N ARG A 73 -22.63 -12.58 -15.62
CA ARG A 73 -21.44 -13.41 -15.36
C ARG A 73 -20.17 -13.08 -16.17
N ASP A 74 -20.12 -11.92 -16.84
CA ASP A 74 -18.85 -11.39 -17.37
C ASP A 74 -17.91 -11.02 -16.20
N LEU A 75 -16.69 -11.58 -16.21
CA LEU A 75 -15.71 -11.36 -15.14
C LEU A 75 -15.15 -9.94 -15.11
N LYS A 76 -14.94 -9.29 -16.26
CA LYS A 76 -14.39 -7.93 -16.35
C LYS A 76 -15.43 -6.90 -15.91
N GLN A 77 -16.68 -7.06 -16.35
CA GLN A 77 -17.79 -6.19 -15.95
C GLN A 77 -18.11 -6.38 -14.46
N ALA A 78 -18.13 -7.62 -13.95
CA ALA A 78 -18.32 -7.87 -12.53
C ALA A 78 -17.19 -7.28 -11.66
N GLU A 79 -15.96 -7.29 -12.14
CA GLU A 79 -14.81 -6.63 -11.49
C GLU A 79 -14.96 -5.10 -11.47
N ILE A 80 -15.23 -4.47 -12.62
CA ILE A 80 -15.47 -3.01 -12.70
C ILE A 80 -16.65 -2.60 -11.81
N TRP A 81 -17.72 -3.40 -11.79
CA TRP A 81 -18.89 -3.18 -10.93
C TRP A 81 -18.54 -3.32 -9.45
N LEU A 82 -17.74 -4.33 -9.06
CA LEU A 82 -17.26 -4.50 -7.69
C LEU A 82 -16.46 -3.29 -7.21
N HIS A 83 -15.52 -2.78 -8.01
CA HIS A 83 -14.74 -1.60 -7.65
C HIS A 83 -15.63 -0.36 -7.49
N LYS A 84 -16.59 -0.14 -8.41
CA LYS A 84 -17.55 0.98 -8.31
C LYS A 84 -18.48 0.87 -7.11
N GLN A 85 -18.94 -0.33 -6.73
CA GLN A 85 -19.69 -0.51 -5.49
C GLN A 85 -18.81 -0.36 -4.24
N ALA A 86 -17.59 -0.90 -4.24
CA ALA A 86 -16.66 -0.79 -3.12
C ALA A 86 -16.29 0.68 -2.83
N GLN A 87 -16.12 1.51 -3.85
CA GLN A 87 -15.92 2.95 -3.70
C GLN A 87 -17.13 3.61 -3.03
N LYS A 88 -18.35 3.29 -3.47
CA LYS A 88 -19.60 3.82 -2.89
C LYS A 88 -19.85 3.34 -1.45
N GLU A 89 -19.61 2.07 -1.17
CA GLU A 89 -19.69 1.48 0.17
C GLU A 89 -18.62 2.08 1.10
N GLY A 90 -17.41 2.31 0.59
CA GLY A 90 -16.31 2.99 1.27
C GLY A 90 -16.63 4.42 1.65
N TRP A 91 -17.08 5.23 0.69
CA TRP A 91 -17.56 6.60 0.95
C TRP A 91 -18.70 6.63 1.97
N SER A 92 -19.70 5.73 1.86
CA SER A 92 -20.81 5.67 2.82
C SER A 92 -20.37 5.25 4.23
N LYS A 93 -19.34 4.41 4.35
CA LYS A 93 -18.72 4.07 5.65
C LYS A 93 -17.89 5.23 6.20
N ALA A 94 -17.08 5.89 5.37
CA ALA A 94 -16.29 7.06 5.77
C ALA A 94 -17.19 8.15 6.37
N SER A 95 -18.30 8.50 5.73
CA SER A 95 -19.27 9.47 6.28
C SER A 95 -19.95 9.03 7.59
N LYS A 96 -20.01 7.73 7.90
CA LYS A 96 -20.60 7.17 9.14
C LYS A 96 -19.61 6.98 10.28
N LEU A 97 -18.31 6.92 9.96
CA LEU A 97 -17.22 6.69 10.89
C LEU A 97 -16.42 7.98 11.16
N HIS A 98 -16.60 9.01 10.32
CA HIS A 98 -16.05 10.34 10.52
C HIS A 98 -16.38 10.92 11.92
N GLY A 99 -15.48 11.74 12.46
CA GLY A 99 -15.56 12.29 13.82
C GLY A 99 -15.12 11.32 14.92
N ARG A 100 -14.94 10.01 14.64
CA ARG A 100 -14.36 9.08 15.61
C ARG A 100 -12.88 9.37 15.84
N LYS A 101 -12.48 9.27 17.10
CA LYS A 101 -11.10 9.48 17.59
C LYS A 101 -10.14 8.49 16.94
N THR A 102 -9.17 9.01 16.19
CA THR A 102 -8.13 8.24 15.51
C THR A 102 -6.75 8.69 16.02
N LYS A 103 -6.29 8.09 17.12
CA LYS A 103 -4.97 8.38 17.72
C LYS A 103 -3.91 7.32 17.42
N GLU A 104 -4.32 6.13 17.01
CA GLU A 104 -3.40 5.10 16.52
C GLU A 104 -3.10 5.34 15.04
N GLY A 105 -2.08 4.69 14.48
CA GLY A 105 -1.69 4.88 13.09
C GLY A 105 -0.24 4.50 12.81
N LEU A 106 0.31 5.11 11.76
CA LEU A 106 1.72 4.99 11.38
C LEU A 106 2.26 6.30 10.83
N ILE A 107 3.53 6.56 11.14
CA ILE A 107 4.42 7.39 10.32
C ILE A 107 5.01 6.51 9.22
N GLY A 108 5.00 6.99 7.98
CA GLY A 108 5.69 6.37 6.85
C GLY A 108 6.77 7.28 6.29
N LEU A 109 7.97 6.72 6.10
CA LEU A 109 9.13 7.39 5.51
C LEU A 109 9.49 6.73 4.19
N LEU A 110 9.59 7.52 3.13
CA LEU A 110 10.02 7.09 1.79
C LEU A 110 11.07 8.08 1.25
N GLN A 111 12.18 7.55 0.75
CA GLN A 111 13.28 8.34 0.16
C GLN A 111 13.59 7.85 -1.26
N GLU A 112 13.59 8.76 -2.23
CA GLU A 112 13.90 8.50 -3.63
C GLU A 112 14.87 9.56 -4.16
N GLY A 113 16.09 9.15 -4.52
CA GLY A 113 17.13 10.06 -5.00
C GLY A 113 17.50 11.15 -3.98
N ASN A 114 17.12 12.39 -4.28
CA ASN A 114 17.32 13.57 -3.45
C ASN A 114 16.04 14.05 -2.72
N THR A 115 14.90 13.39 -2.92
CA THR A 115 13.62 13.74 -2.31
C THR A 115 13.29 12.74 -1.20
N THR A 116 12.86 13.26 -0.05
CA THR A 116 12.45 12.45 1.11
C THR A 116 11.10 12.94 1.60
N VAL A 117 10.16 12.03 1.85
CA VAL A 117 8.82 12.34 2.36
C VAL A 117 8.55 11.59 3.65
N LEU A 118 7.84 12.26 4.55
CA LEU A 118 7.37 11.74 5.83
C LEU A 118 5.86 11.97 5.89
N VAL A 119 5.06 10.91 6.04
CA VAL A 119 3.59 10.97 6.03
C VAL A 119 3.01 10.39 7.31
N GLU A 120 1.93 10.99 7.82
CA GLU A 120 1.16 10.43 8.94
C GLU A 120 -0.24 10.00 8.47
N VAL A 121 -0.61 8.77 8.81
CA VAL A 121 -1.96 8.23 8.61
C VAL A 121 -2.45 7.62 9.91
N ASN A 122 -3.63 8.03 10.37
CA ASN A 122 -4.25 7.54 11.62
C ASN A 122 -5.41 6.56 11.37
N CYS A 123 -5.69 5.72 12.37
CA CYS A 123 -6.82 4.77 12.47
C CYS A 123 -7.36 4.73 13.92
N GLU A 124 -8.42 3.96 14.19
CA GLU A 124 -9.00 3.86 15.54
C GLU A 124 -8.16 2.94 16.46
N THR A 125 -7.54 1.87 15.93
CA THR A 125 -6.78 0.90 16.74
C THR A 125 -5.39 0.50 16.18
N ASP A 126 -4.52 0.00 17.06
CA ASP A 126 -3.20 -0.55 16.72
C ASP A 126 -3.28 -1.89 15.98
N PHE A 127 -4.36 -2.65 16.18
CA PHE A 127 -4.68 -3.84 15.40
C PHE A 127 -4.85 -3.53 13.91
N VAL A 128 -5.41 -2.35 13.58
CA VAL A 128 -5.52 -1.88 12.20
C VAL A 128 -4.23 -1.24 11.71
N SER A 129 -3.47 -0.50 12.54
CA SER A 129 -2.18 0.06 12.10
C SER A 129 -1.16 -1.03 11.70
N ARG A 130 -1.17 -2.17 12.41
CA ARG A 130 -0.39 -3.38 12.09
C ARG A 130 -0.92 -4.18 10.90
N ASN A 131 -2.07 -3.82 10.32
CA ASN A 131 -2.65 -4.57 9.21
C ASN A 131 -1.99 -4.22 7.87
N LEU A 132 -1.57 -5.23 7.09
CA LEU A 132 -0.96 -5.03 5.77
C LEU A 132 -1.81 -4.17 4.81
N LYS A 133 -3.14 -4.14 4.95
CA LYS A 133 -4.01 -3.26 4.14
C LYS A 133 -4.01 -1.80 4.58
N PHE A 134 -3.73 -1.52 5.84
CA PHE A 134 -3.45 -0.16 6.31
C PHE A 134 -2.05 0.27 5.87
N GLN A 135 -1.05 -0.58 6.08
CA GLN A 135 0.34 -0.32 5.64
C GLN A 135 0.42 -0.07 4.12
N GLN A 136 -0.37 -0.79 3.31
CA GLN A 136 -0.51 -0.54 1.86
C GLN A 136 -1.17 0.80 1.53
N LEU A 137 -2.08 1.33 2.37
CA LEU A 137 -2.58 2.70 2.24
C LEU A 137 -1.46 3.71 2.52
N VAL A 138 -0.71 3.56 3.63
CA VAL A 138 0.42 4.45 3.96
C VAL A 138 1.44 4.48 2.82
N GLN A 139 1.71 3.35 2.18
CA GLN A 139 2.55 3.30 0.97
C GLN A 139 1.98 4.15 -0.17
N GLN A 140 0.67 4.08 -0.47
CA GLN A 140 0.10 4.90 -1.56
C GLN A 140 0.14 6.39 -1.22
N VAL A 141 -0.02 6.75 0.05
CA VAL A 141 0.05 8.12 0.53
C VAL A 141 1.48 8.66 0.40
N ALA A 142 2.49 7.87 0.79
CA ALA A 142 3.89 8.20 0.61
C ALA A 142 4.26 8.35 -0.89
N LEU A 143 3.80 7.43 -1.76
CA LEU A 143 4.03 7.50 -3.21
C LEU A 143 3.33 8.71 -3.85
N GLY A 144 2.07 8.98 -3.51
CA GLY A 144 1.34 10.15 -4.01
C GLY A 144 1.99 11.48 -3.59
N THR A 145 2.48 11.54 -2.34
CA THR A 145 3.29 12.67 -1.84
C THR A 145 4.61 12.79 -2.62
N MET A 146 5.36 11.69 -2.76
CA MET A 146 6.64 11.66 -3.48
C MET A 146 6.50 12.17 -4.91
N LEU A 147 5.51 11.69 -5.66
CA LEU A 147 5.22 12.12 -7.04
C LEU A 147 4.83 13.61 -7.12
N HIS A 148 4.05 14.10 -6.15
CA HIS A 148 3.76 15.52 -6.04
C HIS A 148 5.05 16.34 -5.83
N CYS A 149 5.88 15.98 -4.86
CA CYS A 149 7.14 16.66 -4.57
C CYS A 149 8.16 16.58 -5.72
N GLN A 150 8.22 15.46 -6.44
CA GLN A 150 9.04 15.31 -7.66
C GLN A 150 8.57 16.23 -8.79
N SER A 151 7.27 16.57 -8.86
CA SER A 151 6.73 17.55 -9.83
C SER A 151 6.98 19.02 -9.47
N LEU A 152 7.36 19.32 -8.21
CA LEU A 152 7.76 20.67 -7.80
C LEU A 152 9.17 21.00 -8.31
N LYS A 153 9.40 22.26 -8.69
CA LYS A 153 10.70 22.73 -9.20
C LYS A 153 11.82 22.48 -8.18
N ASP A 154 12.98 22.04 -8.67
CA ASP A 154 14.19 21.93 -7.86
C ASP A 154 14.83 23.31 -7.62
N GLN A 155 15.36 23.51 -6.42
CA GLN A 155 16.19 24.66 -6.06
C GLN A 155 17.64 24.21 -5.97
N LEU A 156 18.53 24.86 -6.74
CA LEU A 156 19.93 24.42 -6.87
C LEU A 156 20.86 24.97 -5.77
N ALA A 157 20.47 26.07 -5.10
CA ALA A 157 21.33 26.80 -4.18
C ALA A 157 21.14 26.46 -2.69
N THR A 158 20.03 25.80 -2.33
CA THR A 158 19.73 25.34 -0.97
C THR A 158 18.59 24.31 -1.04
N TYR A 159 18.34 23.60 0.06
CA TYR A 159 17.24 22.65 0.18
C TYR A 159 15.87 23.35 0.06
N SER A 160 14.84 22.56 -0.27
CA SER A 160 13.44 22.95 -0.19
C SER A 160 12.71 22.04 0.78
N LYS A 161 12.09 22.60 1.82
CA LYS A 161 11.19 21.91 2.75
C LYS A 161 9.76 22.39 2.53
N GLY A 162 8.79 21.47 2.65
CA GLY A 162 7.38 21.83 2.67
C GLY A 162 6.53 20.84 3.48
N PHE A 163 5.30 21.25 3.73
CA PHE A 163 4.29 20.46 4.46
C PHE A 163 3.01 20.40 3.63
N LEU A 164 2.18 19.39 3.88
CA LEU A 164 0.83 19.27 3.34
C LEU A 164 -0.11 18.95 4.50
N ASN A 165 -1.16 19.75 4.65
CA ASN A 165 -2.23 19.48 5.63
C ASN A 165 -3.17 18.36 5.15
N SER A 166 -4.07 17.91 6.02
CA SER A 166 -5.02 16.81 5.74
C SER A 166 -5.85 17.01 4.46
N SER A 167 -6.23 18.24 4.12
CA SER A 167 -7.02 18.56 2.94
C SER A 167 -6.19 18.46 1.65
N GLU A 168 -4.99 19.05 1.66
CA GLU A 168 -4.04 19.04 0.54
C GLU A 168 -3.58 17.61 0.23
N LEU A 169 -3.16 16.88 1.28
CA LEU A 169 -2.73 15.48 1.17
C LEU A 169 -3.87 14.58 0.66
N SER A 170 -5.11 14.81 1.11
CA SER A 170 -6.28 14.09 0.60
C SER A 170 -6.56 14.38 -0.88
N GLY A 171 -6.26 15.60 -1.35
CA GLY A 171 -6.47 16.04 -2.72
C GLY A 171 -5.49 15.49 -3.74
N LEU A 172 -4.34 14.96 -3.32
CA LEU A 172 -3.32 14.41 -4.23
C LEU A 172 -3.84 13.19 -5.02
N PRO A 173 -3.33 12.97 -6.26
CA PRO A 173 -3.59 11.75 -7.03
C PRO A 173 -2.96 10.52 -6.36
N ALA A 174 -3.58 9.36 -6.52
CA ALA A 174 -3.17 8.12 -5.86
C ALA A 174 -1.97 7.36 -6.48
N GLY A 175 -1.23 7.99 -7.40
CA GLY A 175 -0.13 7.40 -8.17
C GLY A 175 -0.50 7.06 -9.62
N PRO A 176 0.48 6.71 -10.48
CA PRO A 176 0.25 6.49 -11.91
C PRO A 176 -0.61 5.26 -12.20
N ASP A 177 -0.50 4.21 -11.39
CA ASP A 177 -1.20 2.94 -11.57
C ASP A 177 -2.64 2.93 -11.00
N ARG A 178 -3.16 4.08 -10.53
CA ARG A 178 -4.42 4.16 -9.77
C ARG A 178 -5.29 5.36 -10.15
N GLU A 179 -6.56 5.09 -10.39
CA GLU A 179 -7.56 6.13 -10.64
C GLU A 179 -7.95 6.86 -9.33
N GLY A 180 -8.14 8.18 -9.41
CA GLY A 180 -8.71 9.00 -8.33
C GLY A 180 -7.69 9.53 -7.31
N SER A 181 -8.24 10.06 -6.21
CA SER A 181 -7.47 10.75 -5.17
C SER A 181 -6.99 9.81 -4.06
N LEU A 182 -6.08 10.29 -3.21
CA LEU A 182 -5.76 9.65 -1.93
C LEU A 182 -7.01 9.60 -1.02
N LYS A 183 -7.92 10.57 -1.11
CA LYS A 183 -9.22 10.55 -0.40
C LYS A 183 -10.12 9.40 -0.84
N ASP A 184 -10.15 9.05 -2.13
CA ASP A 184 -10.87 7.86 -2.63
C ASP A 184 -10.26 6.57 -2.09
N HIS A 185 -8.93 6.52 -1.99
CA HIS A 185 -8.20 5.37 -1.44
C HIS A 185 -8.38 5.21 0.07
N LEU A 186 -8.41 6.32 0.81
CA LEU A 186 -8.81 6.35 2.21
C LEU A 186 -10.23 5.79 2.40
N ALA A 187 -11.19 6.22 1.57
CA ALA A 187 -12.56 5.72 1.61
C ALA A 187 -12.64 4.20 1.30
N LEU A 188 -11.84 3.67 0.37
CA LEU A 188 -11.72 2.23 0.14
C LEU A 188 -11.13 1.48 1.34
N ALA A 189 -10.10 2.02 1.99
CA ALA A 189 -9.46 1.42 3.16
C ALA A 189 -10.43 1.35 4.36
N ILE A 190 -11.10 2.47 4.68
CA ILE A 190 -12.21 2.54 5.65
C ILE A 190 -13.31 1.54 5.27
N GLY A 191 -13.65 1.49 3.98
CA GLY A 191 -14.61 0.54 3.41
C GLY A 191 -14.28 -0.92 3.70
N LYS A 192 -12.99 -1.27 3.64
CA LYS A 192 -12.45 -2.63 3.78
C LYS A 192 -12.19 -3.03 5.23
N LEU A 193 -11.66 -2.13 6.05
CA LEU A 193 -11.18 -2.40 7.41
C LEU A 193 -12.20 -2.05 8.50
N GLY A 194 -13.11 -1.10 8.25
CA GLY A 194 -14.26 -0.83 9.12
C GLY A 194 -14.05 0.19 10.24
N GLU A 195 -12.85 0.77 10.35
CA GLU A 195 -12.53 1.89 11.24
C GLU A 195 -12.48 3.22 10.46
N ASN A 196 -12.69 4.33 11.16
CA ASN A 196 -12.32 5.66 10.70
C ASN A 196 -10.81 5.76 10.47
N MET A 197 -10.41 6.55 9.47
CA MET A 197 -9.02 6.79 9.13
C MET A 197 -8.83 8.23 8.66
N ILE A 198 -7.66 8.80 8.92
CA ILE A 198 -7.34 10.18 8.55
C ILE A 198 -5.97 10.20 7.86
N LEU A 199 -5.90 10.86 6.69
CA LEU A 199 -4.64 11.32 6.11
C LEU A 199 -4.29 12.62 6.85
N LYS A 200 -3.40 12.54 7.84
CA LYS A 200 -3.26 13.60 8.86
C LYS A 200 -2.47 14.78 8.32
N ARG A 201 -1.27 14.51 7.80
CA ARG A 201 -0.32 15.48 7.25
C ARG A 201 0.83 14.78 6.54
N ALA A 202 1.58 15.53 5.75
CA ALA A 202 2.87 15.13 5.24
C ALA A 202 3.90 16.26 5.40
N ALA A 203 5.17 15.88 5.48
CA ALA A 203 6.33 16.74 5.32
C ALA A 203 7.19 16.20 4.18
N TRP A 204 7.90 17.07 3.47
CA TRP A 204 8.81 16.68 2.40
C TRP A 204 10.04 17.58 2.37
N VAL A 205 11.15 17.00 1.92
CA VAL A 205 12.45 17.66 1.76
C VAL A 205 13.05 17.28 0.42
N LYS A 206 13.53 18.26 -0.33
CA LYS A 206 14.35 18.10 -1.54
C LYS A 206 15.71 18.75 -1.29
N VAL A 207 16.81 18.04 -1.54
CA VAL A 207 18.17 18.57 -1.36
C VAL A 207 18.93 18.68 -2.68
N PRO A 208 19.69 19.77 -2.93
CA PRO A 208 20.68 19.82 -4.00
C PRO A 208 21.99 19.14 -3.56
N SER A 209 23.03 19.19 -4.40
CA SER A 209 24.40 18.83 -4.00
C SER A 209 24.89 19.77 -2.88
N GLY A 210 25.76 19.28 -2.00
CA GLY A 210 26.19 20.00 -0.78
C GLY A 210 25.22 19.86 0.40
N PHE A 211 24.09 19.18 0.23
CA PHE A 211 23.11 18.92 1.28
C PHE A 211 22.83 17.42 1.45
N TYR A 212 22.54 17.02 2.68
CA TYR A 212 22.25 15.66 3.09
C TYR A 212 20.98 15.62 3.95
N VAL A 213 20.24 14.51 3.90
CA VAL A 213 19.10 14.24 4.79
C VAL A 213 19.41 12.98 5.58
N GLY A 214 19.77 13.15 6.85
CA GLY A 214 19.75 12.08 7.83
C GLY A 214 18.31 11.71 8.16
N SER A 215 18.02 10.43 8.40
CA SER A 215 16.66 10.02 8.72
C SER A 215 16.59 8.79 9.63
N TYR A 216 15.49 8.68 10.37
CA TYR A 216 15.23 7.57 11.27
C TYR A 216 13.73 7.38 11.50
N VAL A 217 13.33 6.14 11.74
CA VAL A 217 11.96 5.74 12.13
C VAL A 217 12.05 4.83 13.35
N HIS A 218 11.28 5.15 14.40
CA HIS A 218 11.26 4.36 15.64
C HIS A 218 9.95 3.59 15.81
N GLY A 219 10.02 2.45 16.50
CA GLY A 219 8.93 1.45 16.53
C GLY A 219 8.71 0.81 15.15
N ALA A 220 9.80 0.53 14.42
CA ALA A 220 9.73 0.13 13.02
C ALA A 220 9.00 -1.21 12.80
N MET A 221 8.07 -1.25 11.86
CA MET A 221 7.32 -2.46 11.49
C MET A 221 7.97 -3.21 10.32
N HIS A 222 8.11 -4.53 10.45
CA HIS A 222 8.67 -5.38 9.41
C HIS A 222 7.62 -5.73 8.34
N SER A 223 7.70 -5.03 7.20
CA SER A 223 6.76 -5.19 6.07
C SER A 223 7.53 -5.38 4.74
N PRO A 224 8.21 -6.51 4.51
CA PRO A 224 9.18 -6.69 3.42
C PRO A 224 8.60 -6.61 2.00
N SER A 225 7.28 -6.64 1.85
CA SER A 225 6.58 -6.38 0.58
C SER A 225 6.47 -4.89 0.20
N LEU A 226 6.90 -3.98 1.08
CA LEU A 226 6.80 -2.53 0.91
C LEU A 226 8.21 -1.95 0.71
N HIS A 227 8.82 -2.23 -0.44
CA HIS A 227 10.17 -1.79 -0.76
C HIS A 227 10.32 -0.26 -0.59
N ASN A 228 11.48 0.15 -0.06
CA ASN A 228 11.91 1.53 0.20
C ASN A 228 11.04 2.34 1.19
N LEU A 229 9.97 1.76 1.75
CA LEU A 229 9.11 2.40 2.75
C LEU A 229 9.45 1.88 4.16
N VAL A 230 9.79 2.78 5.07
CA VAL A 230 9.95 2.46 6.51
C VAL A 230 8.74 2.96 7.27
N LEU A 231 8.12 2.10 8.08
CA LEU A 231 6.88 2.36 8.82
C LEU A 231 7.13 2.27 10.33
N GLY A 232 6.58 3.19 11.15
CA GLY A 232 6.73 3.13 12.61
C GLY A 232 5.84 4.13 13.36
N LYS A 233 6.09 4.33 14.67
CA LYS A 233 5.36 5.31 15.51
C LYS A 233 5.96 6.72 15.45
N TYR A 234 7.27 6.83 15.27
CA TYR A 234 7.97 8.11 15.16
C TYR A 234 8.77 8.14 13.87
N GLY A 235 8.92 9.32 13.28
CA GLY A 235 9.89 9.54 12.21
C GLY A 235 10.56 10.91 12.34
N ALA A 236 11.83 10.97 11.96
CA ALA A 236 12.59 12.21 11.91
C ALA A 236 13.40 12.33 10.60
N LEU A 237 13.47 13.56 10.10
CA LEU A 237 14.37 14.01 9.03
C LEU A 237 15.28 15.08 9.60
N VAL A 238 16.59 15.00 9.36
CA VAL A 238 17.58 16.00 9.77
C VAL A 238 18.31 16.50 8.54
N ILE A 239 18.09 17.76 8.21
CA ILE A 239 18.62 18.41 7.02
C ILE A 239 19.97 19.03 7.38
N CYS A 240 20.98 18.67 6.61
CA CYS A 240 22.36 19.04 6.88
C CYS A 240 23.02 19.64 5.63
N GLU A 241 23.89 20.63 5.82
CA GLU A 241 24.86 21.09 4.82
C GLU A 241 26.21 20.40 5.07
N THR A 242 26.85 19.89 4.00
CA THR A 242 28.12 19.16 4.08
C THR A 242 28.76 18.94 2.70
N SER A 243 30.09 18.95 2.65
CA SER A 243 30.87 18.50 1.48
C SER A 243 31.18 17.00 1.48
N GLU A 244 30.78 16.26 2.52
CA GLU A 244 31.12 14.85 2.68
C GLU A 244 30.29 13.92 1.77
N GLN A 245 30.87 12.76 1.44
CA GLN A 245 30.21 11.79 0.59
C GLN A 245 29.05 11.09 1.32
N LYS A 246 27.84 11.12 0.75
CA LYS A 246 26.61 10.53 1.33
C LYS A 246 26.79 9.13 1.94
N ALA A 247 27.59 8.27 1.32
CA ALA A 247 27.85 6.90 1.79
C ALA A 247 28.54 6.85 3.16
N ASN A 248 29.35 7.85 3.52
CA ASN A 248 30.02 7.94 4.82
C ASN A 248 29.06 8.42 5.93
N LEU A 249 27.92 9.01 5.55
CA LEU A 249 27.04 9.73 6.47
C LEU A 249 25.86 8.90 6.97
N GLU A 250 25.62 7.68 6.46
CA GLU A 250 24.43 6.88 6.79
C GLU A 250 24.31 6.57 8.31
N ASP A 251 25.43 6.28 8.95
CA ASP A 251 25.50 6.04 10.40
C ASP A 251 25.28 7.33 11.21
N LEU A 252 25.82 8.45 10.75
CA LEU A 252 25.64 9.75 11.36
C LEU A 252 24.20 10.23 11.24
N GLY A 253 23.63 10.23 10.03
CA GLY A 253 22.26 10.65 9.75
C GLY A 253 21.22 9.84 10.50
N ARG A 254 21.45 8.53 10.67
CA ARG A 254 20.62 7.67 11.53
C ARG A 254 20.70 8.08 13.00
N ARG A 255 21.89 8.41 13.53
CA ARG A 255 22.08 8.87 14.91
C ARG A 255 21.50 10.27 15.16
N LEU A 256 21.58 11.18 14.18
CA LEU A 256 20.92 12.48 14.24
C LEU A 256 19.38 12.31 14.27
N GLY A 257 18.83 11.43 13.44
CA GLY A 257 17.41 11.09 13.48
C GLY A 257 16.99 10.40 14.79
N GLN A 258 17.83 9.54 15.37
CA GLN A 258 17.63 8.96 16.71
C GLN A 258 17.56 10.05 17.78
N HIS A 259 18.50 11.01 17.76
CA HIS A 259 18.51 12.15 18.67
C HIS A 259 17.22 12.97 18.56
N VAL A 260 16.80 13.37 17.35
CA VAL A 260 15.56 14.16 17.16
C VAL A 260 14.30 13.40 17.61
N VAL A 261 14.23 12.08 17.42
CA VAL A 261 13.10 11.29 17.95
C VAL A 261 13.09 11.28 19.48
N GLY A 262 14.24 11.05 20.12
CA GLY A 262 14.37 10.86 21.57
C GLY A 262 14.40 12.14 22.41
N MET A 263 15.10 13.18 21.96
CA MET A 263 15.28 14.45 22.67
C MET A 263 14.27 15.53 22.27
N ALA A 264 13.49 15.30 21.21
CA ALA A 264 12.39 16.14 20.75
C ALA A 264 12.66 17.68 20.76
N PRO A 265 13.75 18.17 20.14
CA PRO A 265 14.05 19.59 20.09
C PRO A 265 12.95 20.39 19.39
N LEU A 266 12.84 21.68 19.77
CA LEU A 266 11.87 22.63 19.22
C LEU A 266 12.52 23.59 18.20
N SER A 267 13.84 23.77 18.24
CA SER A 267 14.60 24.62 17.31
C SER A 267 16.01 24.07 17.09
N VAL A 268 16.75 24.57 16.10
CA VAL A 268 18.12 24.11 15.82
C VAL A 268 19.12 24.64 16.85
N GLY A 269 19.07 25.94 17.19
CA GLY A 269 20.09 26.63 17.99
C GLY A 269 21.33 27.02 17.17
N SER A 270 22.37 27.52 17.84
CA SER A 270 23.72 27.69 17.27
C SER A 270 24.74 26.74 17.90
N LEU A 271 25.94 26.68 17.33
CA LEU A 271 27.14 26.12 17.98
C LEU A 271 27.75 27.10 19.00
N ASP A 272 27.38 28.38 18.96
CA ASP A 272 27.78 29.42 19.92
C ASP A 272 26.88 29.46 21.18
N ASP A 273 25.83 28.64 21.21
CA ASP A 273 24.95 28.52 22.37
C ASP A 273 25.58 27.59 23.42
N GLU A 274 25.64 28.06 24.67
CA GLU A 274 26.15 27.28 25.81
C GLU A 274 25.42 25.92 25.98
N PRO A 275 26.10 24.87 26.48
CA PRO A 275 25.50 23.57 26.73
C PRO A 275 24.26 23.63 27.63
N GLY A 276 23.14 23.12 27.13
CA GLY A 276 21.88 23.08 27.86
C GLY A 276 21.72 21.80 28.70
N GLY A 277 20.85 21.85 29.70
CA GLY A 277 20.49 20.70 30.53
C GLY A 277 19.46 19.76 29.87
N GLU A 278 18.91 18.84 30.66
CA GLU A 278 17.88 17.88 30.21
C GLU A 278 16.59 18.54 29.66
N ALA A 279 16.34 19.81 30.02
CA ALA A 279 15.20 20.62 29.57
C ALA A 279 15.53 21.55 28.38
N GLU A 280 16.69 21.40 27.74
CA GLU A 280 17.06 22.21 26.58
C GLU A 280 16.18 21.89 25.36
N THR A 281 15.88 22.91 24.57
CA THR A 281 14.97 22.87 23.41
C THR A 281 15.69 23.13 22.07
N LYS A 282 16.92 23.65 22.12
CA LYS A 282 17.83 23.85 20.98
C LYS A 282 18.61 22.58 20.67
N MET A 283 18.37 21.99 19.50
CA MET A 283 18.95 20.73 19.05
C MET A 283 20.49 20.66 19.18
N LEU A 284 21.22 21.73 18.85
CA LEU A 284 22.69 21.75 18.93
C LEU A 284 23.22 21.88 20.37
N SER A 285 22.45 22.47 21.27
CA SER A 285 22.80 22.67 22.69
C SER A 285 22.36 21.52 23.59
N GLN A 286 21.42 20.67 23.14
CA GLN A 286 20.93 19.50 23.87
C GLN A 286 22.07 18.48 24.14
N PRO A 287 22.09 17.82 25.32
CA PRO A 287 22.98 16.69 25.59
C PRO A 287 22.79 15.57 24.56
N TYR A 288 23.89 15.02 24.04
CA TYR A 288 23.82 14.03 22.97
C TYR A 288 23.26 12.69 23.49
N LEU A 289 22.08 12.29 23.00
CA LEU A 289 21.36 11.05 23.33
C LEU A 289 22.21 9.77 23.58
N LEU A 290 23.33 9.57 22.88
CA LEU A 290 24.18 8.37 23.07
C LEU A 290 25.43 8.61 23.94
N ASP A 291 25.78 9.86 24.21
CA ASP A 291 26.82 10.28 25.16
C ASP A 291 26.47 11.68 25.73
N PRO A 292 25.71 11.75 26.84
CA PRO A 292 25.29 13.02 27.42
C PRO A 292 26.41 13.87 28.03
N SER A 293 27.68 13.45 27.95
CA SER A 293 28.83 14.28 28.39
C SER A 293 29.18 15.40 27.41
N ILE A 294 28.65 15.35 26.18
CA ILE A 294 28.81 16.35 25.12
C ILE A 294 27.46 16.81 24.57
N THR A 295 27.41 17.99 23.95
CA THR A 295 26.22 18.44 23.20
C THR A 295 26.15 17.78 21.82
N LEU A 296 24.97 17.80 21.18
CA LEU A 296 24.86 17.36 19.79
C LEU A 296 25.76 18.19 18.85
N GLY A 297 25.90 19.49 19.08
CA GLY A 297 26.80 20.36 18.34
C GLY A 297 28.24 19.87 18.37
N GLN A 298 28.74 19.54 19.58
CA GLN A 298 30.07 18.96 19.79
C GLN A 298 30.22 17.56 19.17
N TYR A 299 29.15 16.76 19.13
CA TYR A 299 29.13 15.47 18.44
C TYR A 299 29.16 15.60 16.91
N VAL A 300 28.43 16.54 16.31
CA VAL A 300 28.28 16.63 14.84
C VAL A 300 29.42 17.41 14.17
N GLN A 301 29.92 18.47 14.80
CA GLN A 301 30.94 19.36 14.21
C GLN A 301 32.22 18.63 13.72
N PRO A 302 32.80 17.63 14.42
CA PRO A 302 33.97 16.90 13.94
C PRO A 302 33.75 16.07 12.66
N HIS A 303 32.51 15.84 12.25
CA HIS A 303 32.17 15.05 11.07
C HIS A 303 32.08 15.86 9.77
N GLY A 304 32.33 17.18 9.79
CA GLY A 304 32.22 18.03 8.59
C GLY A 304 30.76 18.27 8.16
N VAL A 305 29.83 18.25 9.12
CA VAL A 305 28.38 18.33 8.89
C VAL A 305 27.77 19.42 9.75
N SER A 306 27.03 20.33 9.13
CA SER A 306 26.24 21.38 9.81
C SER A 306 24.76 21.04 9.74
N VAL A 307 24.09 20.87 10.88
CA VAL A 307 22.62 20.73 10.90
C VAL A 307 21.99 22.10 10.66
N VAL A 308 21.12 22.20 9.66
CA VAL A 308 20.46 23.47 9.28
C VAL A 308 18.98 23.50 9.61
N ASP A 309 18.31 22.35 9.65
CA ASP A 309 16.85 22.23 9.84
C ASP A 309 16.46 20.77 10.14
N PHE A 310 15.25 20.53 10.67
CA PHE A 310 14.72 19.18 10.90
C PHE A 310 13.19 19.10 10.79
N VAL A 311 12.69 17.86 10.82
CA VAL A 311 11.27 17.51 10.98
C VAL A 311 11.19 16.33 11.94
N ARG A 312 10.26 16.37 12.90
CA ARG A 312 9.86 15.25 13.76
C ARG A 312 8.35 15.06 13.63
N PHE A 313 7.87 13.83 13.43
CA PHE A 313 6.47 13.45 13.66
C PHE A 313 6.40 12.31 14.67
N GLU A 314 5.53 12.42 15.66
CA GLU A 314 5.01 11.30 16.45
C GLU A 314 3.55 11.02 16.09
N CYS A 315 3.24 9.76 15.77
CA CYS A 315 1.90 9.36 15.38
C CYS A 315 0.89 9.59 16.52
N GLY A 316 -0.19 10.32 16.23
CA GLY A 316 -1.24 10.64 17.18
C GLY A 316 -0.93 11.81 18.12
N GLU A 317 0.18 12.52 17.90
CA GLU A 317 0.45 13.80 18.56
C GLU A 317 -0.66 14.80 18.21
N VAL A 318 -0.99 15.66 19.18
CA VAL A 318 -1.89 16.78 18.94
C VAL A 318 -0.98 17.95 18.63
N GLU A 319 -1.10 18.49 17.42
CA GLU A 319 -0.57 19.82 17.13
C GLU A 319 -1.31 20.78 18.08
N GLU A 320 -0.60 21.30 19.07
CA GLU A 320 -1.10 22.42 19.87
C GLU A 320 -1.41 23.55 18.90
N ALA A 321 -2.68 23.92 18.82
CA ALA A 321 -3.07 25.10 18.07
C ALA A 321 -2.40 26.28 18.75
N THR A 322 -1.40 26.88 18.10
CA THR A 322 -0.92 28.20 18.46
C THR A 322 -2.06 29.17 18.24
N GLU A 323 -2.84 29.42 19.30
CA GLU A 323 -3.90 30.41 19.31
C GLU A 323 -3.25 31.77 19.05
N ALA A 324 -3.44 32.27 17.82
CA ALA A 324 -2.96 33.57 17.41
C ALA A 324 -3.93 34.65 17.91
N GLU A 325 -3.63 35.18 19.09
CA GLU A 325 -4.14 36.48 19.57
C GLU A 325 -3.57 37.65 18.75
#